data_AF-A0A8T6Q2R2-F1
#
_entry.id   AF-A0A8T6Q2R2-F1
#
_cell.length_a   1.000
_cell.length_b   1.000
_cell.length_c   1.000
_cell.angle_alpha   90.00
_cell.angle_beta   90.00
_cell.angle_gamma   90.00
#
_symmetry.space_group_name_H-M   'P 1'
#
loop_
_entity.id
_entity.type
_entity.pdbx_description
1 polymer ?
#
loop_
_entity_poly.entity_id
_entity_poly.type
_entity_poly.pdbx_seq_one_letter_code
_entity_poly.pdbx_strand_id
1 'polypeptide(L)'
;LPGYTEYGRDNGIRLSAVWLTHDPEYPENLPAAPLVRYGWTPRGELAVVYDRSGKQVRSFTYDDKYRGRMVAHRHTGRPEIRYRYDSDGRVTEQLNPAGLSYTYQYEKDRITITDSLDRREVLHTQGEAGLKRVVKKEHADGSVTQSQFDAVGRLRAQTDAAGRTTEYSPDVVTGLITRITTPDGRASAFYYNHHNQLTSATGPDGLELRREYDELGRLIQETAPDGDITRYRYDNPHSDLPCATEDATGS
;
A
#
# COMPACT_ATOMS: atom_id res chain seq x y z
N LEU A 1 17.13 -2.67 16.01
CA LEU A 1 15.90 -1.83 16.13
C LEU A 1 15.95 -1.15 17.50
N PRO A 2 15.61 0.15 17.60
CA PRO A 2 15.41 0.75 18.92
C PRO A 2 14.30 -0.04 19.63
N GLY A 3 14.38 -0.15 20.96
CA GLY A 3 13.40 -0.88 21.78
C GLY A 3 12.01 -0.24 21.83
N TYR A 4 11.66 0.58 20.85
CA TYR A 4 10.41 1.32 20.72
C TYR A 4 10.00 1.32 19.25
N THR A 5 8.80 0.80 18.99
CA THR A 5 8.03 1.17 17.80
C THR A 5 7.03 2.26 18.20
N GLU A 6 6.35 2.87 17.24
CA GLU A 6 5.20 3.77 17.52
C GLU A 6 4.08 3.09 18.32
N TYR A 7 4.10 1.75 18.39
CA TYR A 7 3.20 0.92 19.18
C TYR A 7 3.74 0.57 20.59
N GLY A 8 4.83 1.24 21.02
CA GLY A 8 5.44 1.06 22.33
C GLY A 8 6.64 0.11 22.33
N ARG A 9 7.07 -0.28 23.54
CA ARG A 9 8.18 -1.21 23.73
C ARG A 9 7.71 -2.63 23.42
N ASP A 10 8.51 -3.38 22.67
CA ASP A 10 8.29 -4.83 22.49
C ASP A 10 8.25 -5.50 23.86
N ASN A 11 7.05 -5.88 24.29
CA ASN A 11 6.77 -6.51 25.59
C ASN A 11 7.00 -8.03 25.55
N GLY A 12 7.48 -8.57 24.43
CA GLY A 12 7.71 -10.01 24.25
C GLY A 12 6.44 -10.82 24.01
N ILE A 13 5.25 -10.22 24.05
CA ILE A 13 3.99 -10.91 23.75
C ILE A 13 3.91 -11.18 22.25
N ARG A 14 3.51 -12.39 21.90
CA ARG A 14 3.40 -12.85 20.52
C ARG A 14 2.07 -13.53 20.30
N LEU A 15 1.41 -13.18 19.19
CA LEU A 15 0.20 -13.86 18.75
C LEU A 15 0.55 -15.31 18.39
N SER A 16 -0.03 -16.27 19.08
CA SER A 16 0.21 -17.70 18.82
C SER A 16 -0.79 -18.29 17.82
N ALA A 17 -2.04 -17.83 17.85
CA ALA A 17 -3.10 -18.33 17.00
C ALA A 17 -4.26 -17.32 16.86
N VAL A 18 -5.05 -17.46 15.79
CA VAL A 18 -6.34 -16.78 15.64
C VAL A 18 -7.45 -17.83 15.62
N TRP A 19 -8.51 -17.57 16.36
CA TRP A 19 -9.69 -18.42 16.46
C TRP A 19 -10.88 -17.69 15.84
N LEU A 20 -11.73 -18.45 15.16
CA LEU A 20 -13.04 -17.94 14.78
C LEU A 20 -13.93 -17.91 16.02
N THR A 21 -14.82 -16.93 16.12
CA THR A 21 -15.87 -16.91 17.16
C THR A 21 -17.06 -17.79 16.76
N HIS A 22 -17.25 -17.98 15.44
CA HIS A 22 -18.21 -18.90 14.84
C HIS A 22 -17.55 -19.55 13.63
N ASP A 23 -17.61 -20.87 13.56
CA ASP A 23 -16.92 -21.65 12.55
C ASP A 23 -17.91 -22.18 11.49
N PRO A 24 -17.89 -21.67 10.24
CA PRO A 24 -18.83 -22.11 9.21
C PRO A 24 -18.69 -23.59 8.85
N GLU A 25 -17.52 -24.19 9.07
CA GLU A 25 -17.29 -25.62 8.83
C GLU A 25 -17.86 -26.48 9.98
N TYR A 26 -18.02 -25.90 11.18
CA TYR A 26 -18.58 -26.54 12.36
C TYR A 26 -19.62 -25.63 13.04
N PRO A 27 -20.73 -25.30 12.36
CA PRO A 27 -21.63 -24.23 12.77
C PRO A 27 -22.34 -24.49 14.12
N GLU A 28 -22.41 -25.75 14.55
CA GLU A 28 -23.06 -26.16 15.79
C GLU A 28 -22.08 -26.28 16.99
N ASN A 29 -20.77 -26.05 16.80
CA ASN A 29 -19.75 -26.24 17.83
C ASN A 29 -18.79 -25.04 17.93
N LEU A 30 -18.15 -24.87 19.09
CA LEU A 30 -16.98 -24.00 19.18
C LEU A 30 -15.87 -24.54 18.25
N PRO A 31 -15.07 -23.67 17.61
CA PRO A 31 -14.03 -24.11 16.67
C PRO A 31 -13.07 -25.08 17.36
N ALA A 32 -12.92 -26.28 16.79
CA ALA A 32 -12.07 -27.33 17.34
C ALA A 32 -10.57 -27.09 17.07
N ALA A 33 -10.26 -26.19 16.13
CA ALA A 33 -8.90 -25.82 15.75
C ALA A 33 -8.81 -24.33 15.43
N PRO A 34 -7.65 -23.70 15.65
CA PRO A 34 -7.44 -22.31 15.23
C PRO A 34 -7.42 -22.20 13.71
N LEU A 35 -7.88 -21.05 13.21
CA LEU A 35 -7.85 -20.72 11.77
C LEU A 35 -6.41 -20.64 11.24
N VAL A 36 -5.51 -20.12 12.06
CA VAL A 36 -4.08 -19.94 11.75
C VAL A 36 -3.27 -20.01 13.03
N ARG A 37 -2.06 -20.56 12.94
CA ARG A 37 -1.07 -20.55 14.03
C ARG A 37 0.26 -19.98 13.58
N TYR A 38 0.98 -19.41 14.53
CA TYR A 38 2.27 -18.77 14.32
C TYR A 38 3.34 -19.40 15.21
N GLY A 39 4.50 -19.67 14.62
CA GLY A 39 5.71 -20.04 15.35
C GLY A 39 6.74 -18.91 15.31
N TRP A 40 7.50 -18.77 16.39
CA TRP A 40 8.42 -17.65 16.61
C TRP A 40 9.84 -18.16 16.86
N THR A 41 10.86 -17.41 16.42
CA THR A 41 12.25 -17.66 16.82
C THR A 41 12.43 -17.43 18.32
N PRO A 42 13.51 -17.93 18.96
CA PRO A 42 13.84 -17.58 20.35
C PRO A 42 13.99 -16.07 20.58
N ARG A 43 14.27 -15.30 19.52
CA ARG A 43 14.36 -13.84 19.52
C ARG A 43 13.02 -13.16 19.24
N GLY A 44 11.92 -13.91 19.15
CA GLY A 44 10.56 -13.41 18.97
C GLY A 44 10.27 -12.89 17.57
N GLU A 45 10.95 -13.37 16.53
CA GLU A 45 10.68 -13.05 15.13
C GLU A 45 9.75 -14.12 14.53
N LEU A 46 8.82 -13.74 13.65
CA LEU A 46 7.87 -14.69 13.07
C LEU A 46 8.62 -15.69 12.19
N ALA A 47 8.68 -16.97 12.59
CA ALA A 47 9.44 -18.00 11.90
C ALA A 47 8.59 -18.81 10.92
N VAL A 48 7.33 -19.08 11.27
CA VAL A 48 6.48 -20.00 10.51
C VAL A 48 5.00 -19.68 10.70
N VAL A 49 4.20 -19.90 9.66
CA VAL A 49 2.74 -19.79 9.68
C VAL A 49 2.15 -21.13 9.26
N TYR A 50 1.18 -21.61 10.02
CA TYR A 50 0.41 -22.82 9.74
C TYR A 50 -1.03 -22.46 9.42
N ASP A 51 -1.60 -23.09 8.39
CA ASP A 51 -3.04 -23.03 8.16
C ASP A 51 -3.81 -23.88 9.20
N ARG A 52 -5.14 -23.85 9.08
CA ARG A 52 -6.08 -24.57 9.93
C ARG A 52 -5.86 -26.09 9.96
N SER A 53 -5.36 -26.67 8.87
CA SER A 53 -5.04 -28.11 8.80
C SER A 53 -3.74 -28.46 9.53
N GLY A 54 -3.03 -27.46 10.04
CA GLY A 54 -1.70 -27.61 10.63
C GLY A 54 -0.57 -27.69 9.60
N LYS A 55 -0.88 -27.52 8.31
CA LYS A 55 0.14 -27.49 7.26
C LYS A 55 0.86 -26.15 7.31
N GLN A 56 2.19 -26.20 7.27
CA GLN A 56 2.98 -24.99 7.11
C GLN A 56 2.63 -24.34 5.77
N VAL A 57 2.35 -23.05 5.78
CA VAL A 57 2.05 -22.26 4.57
C VAL A 57 3.11 -21.21 4.26
N ARG A 58 3.84 -20.76 5.29
CA ARG A 58 4.96 -19.81 5.15
C ARG A 58 6.07 -20.10 6.15
N SER A 59 7.32 -19.83 5.76
CA SER A 59 8.47 -19.76 6.68
C SER A 59 9.35 -18.55 6.39
N PHE A 60 10.03 -18.09 7.42
CA PHE A 60 10.95 -16.96 7.40
C PHE A 60 12.23 -17.34 8.16
N THR A 61 13.36 -16.93 7.62
CA THR A 61 14.69 -17.14 8.21
C THR A 61 15.32 -15.79 8.44
N TYR A 62 15.97 -15.60 9.59
CA TYR A 62 16.56 -14.33 10.00
C TYR A 62 18.05 -14.47 10.24
N ASP A 63 18.75 -13.35 10.14
CA ASP A 63 20.17 -13.22 10.43
C ASP A 63 20.46 -13.47 11.92
N ASP A 64 21.45 -14.31 12.21
CA ASP A 64 21.82 -14.67 13.59
C ASP A 64 22.41 -13.50 14.38
N LYS A 65 23.09 -12.57 13.70
CA LYS A 65 23.76 -11.42 14.32
C LYS A 65 22.82 -10.21 14.43
N TYR A 66 22.01 -9.95 13.41
CA TYR A 66 21.18 -8.76 13.30
C TYR A 66 19.69 -9.08 13.46
N ARG A 67 19.17 -8.93 14.68
CA ARG A 67 17.75 -9.15 14.99
C ARG A 67 16.84 -8.31 14.08
N GLY A 68 15.82 -8.96 13.53
CA GLY A 68 14.82 -8.40 12.60
C GLY A 68 15.22 -8.47 11.13
N ARG A 69 16.45 -8.88 10.80
CA ARG A 69 16.95 -8.92 9.43
C ARG A 69 16.60 -10.27 8.78
N MET A 70 15.53 -10.30 7.98
CA MET A 70 15.06 -11.51 7.29
C MET A 70 15.98 -11.88 6.11
N VAL A 71 16.67 -13.01 6.18
CA VAL A 71 17.58 -13.47 5.10
C VAL A 71 16.91 -14.40 4.10
N ALA A 72 15.76 -14.98 4.44
CA ALA A 72 14.98 -15.76 3.49
C ALA A 72 13.50 -15.83 3.87
N HIS A 73 12.65 -16.06 2.87
CA HIS A 73 11.28 -16.45 3.09
C HIS A 73 10.80 -17.44 2.02
N ARG A 74 9.75 -18.21 2.35
CA ARG A 74 9.19 -19.22 1.45
C ARG A 74 7.71 -19.42 1.72
N HIS A 75 6.92 -19.50 0.66
CA HIS A 75 5.58 -20.10 0.69
C HIS A 75 5.66 -21.58 0.36
N THR A 76 4.83 -22.37 1.01
CA THR A 76 4.80 -23.82 0.78
C THR A 76 4.49 -24.14 -0.68
N GLY A 77 5.29 -25.02 -1.27
CA GLY A 77 5.21 -25.37 -2.69
C GLY A 77 5.89 -24.36 -3.64
N ARG A 78 6.52 -23.29 -3.12
CA ARG A 78 7.31 -22.35 -3.92
C ARG A 78 8.79 -22.40 -3.54
N PRO A 79 9.70 -22.04 -4.47
CA PRO A 79 11.11 -21.85 -4.14
C PRO A 79 11.30 -20.78 -3.05
N GLU A 80 12.38 -20.94 -2.28
CA GLU A 80 12.77 -19.95 -1.27
C GLU A 80 13.38 -18.71 -1.93
N ILE A 81 12.95 -17.53 -1.47
CA ILE A 81 13.54 -16.25 -1.84
C ILE A 81 14.55 -15.86 -0.76
N ARG A 82 15.75 -15.40 -1.16
CA ARG A 82 16.83 -15.05 -0.24
C ARG A 82 17.29 -13.61 -0.42
N TYR A 83 17.83 -13.04 0.65
CA TYR A 83 18.31 -11.67 0.70
C TYR A 83 19.76 -11.61 1.20
N ARG A 84 20.55 -10.71 0.62
CA ARG A 84 21.83 -10.27 1.20
C ARG A 84 21.76 -8.80 1.55
N TYR A 85 22.61 -8.41 2.49
CA TYR A 85 22.63 -7.08 3.06
C TYR A 85 24.04 -6.51 3.09
N ASP A 86 24.15 -5.19 2.95
CA ASP A 86 25.39 -4.46 3.28
C ASP A 86 25.54 -4.24 4.80
N SER A 87 26.63 -3.56 5.19
CA SER A 87 26.91 -3.19 6.58
C SER A 87 25.86 -2.28 7.19
N ASP A 88 25.23 -1.44 6.37
CA ASP A 88 24.20 -0.49 6.78
C ASP A 88 22.82 -1.17 6.93
N GLY A 89 22.71 -2.44 6.51
CA GLY A 89 21.49 -3.23 6.57
C GLY A 89 20.53 -2.99 5.43
N ARG A 90 21.00 -2.42 4.31
CA ARG A 90 20.23 -2.33 3.06
C ARG A 90 20.38 -3.62 2.26
N VAL A 91 19.34 -4.01 1.54
CA VAL A 91 19.34 -5.23 0.72
C VAL A 91 20.21 -5.02 -0.52
N THR A 92 21.28 -5.80 -0.69
CA THR A 92 22.15 -5.72 -1.87
C THR A 92 21.84 -6.78 -2.93
N GLU A 93 21.23 -7.88 -2.52
CA GLU A 93 20.81 -8.95 -3.44
C GLU A 93 19.46 -9.52 -3.00
N GLN A 94 18.61 -9.81 -3.98
CA GLN A 94 17.41 -10.62 -3.83
C GLN A 94 17.45 -11.76 -4.84
N LEU A 95 17.63 -12.99 -4.35
CA LEU A 95 17.58 -14.20 -5.16
C LEU A 95 16.13 -14.69 -5.25
N ASN A 96 15.58 -14.71 -6.47
CA ASN A 96 14.21 -15.16 -6.73
C ASN A 96 14.23 -16.33 -7.72
N PRO A 97 14.30 -17.60 -7.28
CA PRO A 97 14.44 -18.74 -8.19
C PRO A 97 13.25 -18.96 -9.14
N ALA A 98 12.07 -18.44 -8.79
CA ALA A 98 10.86 -18.51 -9.62
C ALA A 98 10.69 -17.30 -10.55
N GLY A 99 11.67 -16.40 -10.64
CA GLY A 99 11.59 -15.18 -11.42
C GLY A 99 12.95 -14.51 -11.60
N LEU A 100 12.94 -13.18 -11.76
CA LEU A 100 14.16 -12.40 -11.87
C LEU A 100 14.79 -12.18 -10.51
N SER A 101 16.09 -12.45 -10.39
CA SER A 101 16.87 -12.03 -9.23
C SER A 101 17.34 -10.60 -9.43
N TYR A 102 17.59 -9.87 -8.35
CA TYR A 102 17.95 -8.45 -8.40
C TYR A 102 19.18 -8.18 -7.55
N THR A 103 20.01 -7.26 -8.02
CA THR A 103 21.10 -6.66 -7.25
C THR A 103 20.86 -5.16 -7.11
N TYR A 104 21.31 -4.59 -6.00
CA TYR A 104 21.10 -3.19 -5.65
C TYR A 104 22.43 -2.55 -5.30
N GLN A 105 22.75 -1.44 -5.97
CA GLN A 105 23.89 -0.61 -5.65
C GLN A 105 23.39 0.74 -5.16
N TYR A 106 23.81 1.12 -3.96
CA TYR A 106 23.40 2.35 -3.30
C TYR A 106 24.51 3.38 -3.34
N GLU A 107 24.17 4.56 -3.81
CA GLU A 107 25.01 5.76 -3.81
C GLU A 107 24.30 6.87 -3.03
N LYS A 108 24.95 8.02 -2.87
CA LYS A 108 24.40 9.12 -2.06
C LYS A 108 23.03 9.56 -2.54
N ASP A 109 22.87 9.75 -3.84
CA ASP A 109 21.69 10.29 -4.50
C ASP A 109 21.12 9.33 -5.55
N ARG A 110 21.60 8.09 -5.61
CA ARG A 110 21.20 7.14 -6.66
C ARG A 110 21.11 5.70 -6.14
N ILE A 111 20.20 4.93 -6.71
CA ILE A 111 20.09 3.48 -6.54
C ILE A 111 20.08 2.84 -7.91
N THR A 112 21.01 1.93 -8.18
CA THR A 112 20.99 1.10 -9.39
C THR A 112 20.43 -0.26 -9.05
N ILE A 113 19.44 -0.71 -9.82
CA ILE A 113 18.82 -2.02 -9.73
C ILE A 113 19.17 -2.79 -11.00
N THR A 114 19.80 -3.95 -10.87
CA THR A 114 20.13 -4.81 -12.00
C THR A 114 19.45 -6.16 -11.81
N ASP A 115 18.62 -6.56 -12.76
CA ASP A 115 18.00 -7.88 -12.74
C ASP A 115 18.90 -8.99 -13.29
N SER A 116 18.48 -10.25 -13.19
CA SER A 116 19.25 -11.41 -13.64
C SER A 116 19.32 -11.57 -15.17
N LEU A 117 18.75 -10.64 -15.94
CA LEU A 117 18.92 -10.51 -17.39
C LEU A 117 19.82 -9.31 -17.73
N ASP A 118 20.56 -8.78 -16.75
CA ASP A 118 21.42 -7.62 -16.85
C ASP A 118 20.70 -6.33 -17.26
N ARG A 119 19.37 -6.27 -17.12
CA ARG A 119 18.60 -5.06 -17.36
C ARG A 119 18.73 -4.14 -16.17
N ARG A 120 19.05 -2.88 -16.44
CA ARG A 120 19.40 -1.89 -15.43
C ARG A 120 18.32 -0.81 -15.31
N GLU A 121 17.81 -0.62 -14.10
CA GLU A 121 17.00 0.53 -13.72
C GLU A 121 17.80 1.43 -12.77
N VAL A 122 17.67 2.75 -12.91
CA VAL A 122 18.35 3.73 -12.06
C VAL A 122 17.34 4.68 -11.44
N LEU A 123 17.31 4.71 -10.12
CA LEU A 123 16.51 5.64 -9.33
C LEU A 123 17.40 6.77 -8.83
N HIS A 124 17.12 8.00 -9.30
CA HIS A 124 17.73 9.20 -8.76
C HIS A 124 16.87 9.74 -7.64
N THR A 125 17.52 10.11 -6.55
CA THR A 125 16.87 10.44 -5.29
C THR A 125 17.34 11.78 -4.74
N GLN A 126 16.43 12.46 -4.04
CA GLN A 126 16.71 13.70 -3.30
C GLN A 126 16.23 13.57 -1.86
N GLY A 127 16.79 14.38 -0.98
CA GLY A 127 16.56 14.29 0.46
C GLY A 127 17.44 13.24 1.14
N GLU A 128 17.27 13.11 2.45
CA GLU A 128 18.13 12.29 3.30
C GLU A 128 17.30 11.35 4.19
N ALA A 129 17.90 10.22 4.57
CA ALA A 129 17.28 9.20 5.43
C ALA A 129 15.83 8.83 5.00
N GLY A 130 14.86 8.84 5.94
CA GLY A 130 13.46 8.52 5.68
C GLY A 130 12.70 9.53 4.80
N LEU A 131 13.31 10.67 4.51
CA LEU A 131 12.75 11.70 3.63
C LEU A 131 13.28 11.59 2.19
N LYS A 132 14.11 10.58 1.90
CA LYS A 132 14.58 10.35 0.54
C LYS A 132 13.39 10.06 -0.39
N ARG A 133 13.37 10.71 -1.55
CA ARG A 133 12.32 10.59 -2.59
C ARG A 133 12.95 10.31 -3.94
N VAL A 134 12.32 9.44 -4.74
CA VAL A 134 12.74 9.19 -6.12
C VAL A 134 12.20 10.31 -7.01
N VAL A 135 13.09 11.10 -7.60
CA VAL A 135 12.74 12.26 -8.44
C VAL A 135 12.91 11.99 -9.93
N LYS A 136 13.68 10.96 -10.28
CA LYS A 136 13.84 10.50 -11.66
C LYS A 136 14.08 9.00 -11.67
N LYS A 137 13.45 8.29 -12.59
CA LYS A 137 13.64 6.86 -12.83
C LYS A 137 14.01 6.64 -14.28
N GLU A 138 15.19 6.08 -14.50
CA GLU A 138 15.65 5.59 -15.80
C GLU A 138 15.36 4.11 -15.88
N HIS A 139 14.52 3.72 -16.82
CA HIS A 139 14.11 2.35 -17.03
C HIS A 139 15.15 1.61 -17.89
N ALA A 140 15.10 0.27 -17.87
CA ALA A 140 16.03 -0.55 -18.64
C ALA A 140 15.90 -0.41 -20.16
N ASP A 141 14.75 0.05 -20.65
CA ASP A 141 14.53 0.36 -22.06
C ASP A 141 15.04 1.77 -22.45
N GLY A 142 15.66 2.49 -21.51
CA GLY A 142 16.16 3.86 -21.69
C GLY A 142 15.11 4.95 -21.51
N SER A 143 13.83 4.60 -21.30
CA SER A 143 12.81 5.59 -21.00
C SER A 143 13.03 6.22 -19.62
N VAL A 144 12.56 7.45 -19.45
CA VAL A 144 12.79 8.23 -18.23
C VAL A 144 11.47 8.80 -17.73
N THR A 145 11.19 8.62 -16.45
CA THR A 145 10.09 9.30 -15.76
C THR A 145 10.65 10.22 -14.67
N GLN A 146 9.93 11.29 -14.36
CA GLN A 146 10.33 12.25 -13.32
C GLN A 146 9.17 12.56 -12.39
N SER A 147 9.49 12.84 -11.13
CA SER A 147 8.54 13.20 -10.09
C SER A 147 9.05 14.42 -9.33
N GLN A 148 8.17 15.38 -9.09
CA GLN A 148 8.48 16.59 -8.33
C GLN A 148 7.64 16.59 -7.05
N PHE A 149 8.25 17.03 -5.96
CA PHE A 149 7.61 17.07 -4.64
C PHE A 149 7.68 18.48 -4.08
N ASP A 150 6.69 18.87 -3.26
CA ASP A 150 6.76 20.10 -2.49
C ASP A 150 7.66 19.96 -1.25
N ALA A 151 7.81 21.05 -0.50
CA ALA A 151 8.69 21.13 0.67
C ALA A 151 8.32 20.15 1.81
N VAL A 152 7.08 19.67 1.86
CA VAL A 152 6.63 18.67 2.83
C VAL A 152 6.57 17.25 2.25
N GLY A 153 7.04 17.07 1.00
CA GLY A 153 7.20 15.77 0.34
C GLY A 153 5.96 15.26 -0.38
N ARG A 154 4.96 16.10 -0.67
CA ARG A 154 3.78 15.74 -1.46
C ARG A 154 4.06 15.86 -2.95
N LEU A 155 3.55 14.92 -3.75
CA LEU A 155 3.71 14.94 -5.21
C LEU A 155 3.05 16.20 -5.81
N ARG A 156 3.79 16.92 -6.64
CA ARG A 156 3.36 18.15 -7.34
C ARG A 156 3.30 17.99 -8.85
N ALA A 157 4.17 17.17 -9.42
CA ALA A 157 4.16 16.90 -10.84
C ALA A 157 4.76 15.53 -11.13
N GLN A 158 4.30 14.91 -12.21
CA GLN A 158 4.89 13.70 -12.76
C GLN A 158 5.04 13.86 -14.28
N THR A 159 6.24 13.63 -14.78
CA THR A 159 6.55 13.64 -16.20
C THR A 159 6.75 12.20 -16.67
N ASP A 160 6.00 11.81 -17.69
CA ASP A 160 6.10 10.47 -18.28
C ASP A 160 7.28 10.33 -19.27
N ALA A 161 7.45 9.13 -19.80
CA ALA A 161 8.50 8.81 -20.77
C ALA A 161 8.41 9.60 -22.08
N ALA A 162 7.23 10.13 -22.42
CA ALA A 162 7.01 10.96 -23.60
C ALA A 162 7.28 12.46 -23.30
N GLY A 163 7.74 12.80 -22.10
CA GLY A 163 7.99 14.18 -21.68
C GLY A 163 6.72 14.95 -21.33
N ARG A 164 5.58 14.26 -21.16
CA ARG A 164 4.30 14.89 -20.84
C ARG A 164 4.13 14.99 -19.33
N THR A 165 3.77 16.17 -18.85
CA THR A 165 3.68 16.45 -17.41
C THR A 165 2.24 16.55 -16.94
N THR A 166 1.89 15.78 -15.93
CA THR A 166 0.66 15.92 -15.15
C THR A 166 0.99 16.63 -13.85
N GLU A 167 0.25 17.69 -13.52
CA GLU A 167 0.42 18.47 -12.30
C GLU A 167 -0.65 18.14 -11.27
N TYR A 168 -0.25 18.14 -10.01
CA TYR A 168 -1.09 17.83 -8.85
C TYR A 168 -1.05 19.03 -7.90
N SER A 169 -2.23 19.57 -7.58
CA SER A 169 -2.39 20.66 -6.63
C SER A 169 -2.98 20.12 -5.33
N PRO A 170 -2.15 19.81 -4.32
CA PRO A 170 -2.62 19.54 -2.98
C PRO A 170 -3.08 20.83 -2.28
N ASP A 171 -4.16 20.73 -1.53
CA ASP A 171 -4.53 21.71 -0.51
C ASP A 171 -3.40 21.84 0.53
N VAL A 172 -3.11 23.08 0.93
CA VAL A 172 -1.94 23.35 1.76
C VAL A 172 -2.08 22.77 3.16
N VAL A 173 -3.30 22.70 3.70
CA VAL A 173 -3.59 22.28 5.09
C VAL A 173 -3.81 20.78 5.17
N THR A 174 -4.75 20.26 4.39
CA THR A 174 -5.18 18.86 4.42
C THR A 174 -4.27 17.93 3.62
N GLY A 175 -3.56 18.47 2.62
CA GLY A 175 -2.75 17.69 1.67
C GLY A 175 -3.56 16.93 0.62
N LEU A 176 -4.89 17.02 0.64
CA LEU A 176 -5.77 16.39 -0.35
C LEU A 176 -5.59 17.06 -1.72
N ILE A 177 -5.61 16.29 -2.79
CA ILE A 177 -5.52 16.82 -4.15
C ILE A 177 -6.81 17.54 -4.50
N THR A 178 -6.74 18.85 -4.76
CA THR A 178 -7.89 19.68 -5.17
C THR A 178 -7.94 19.89 -6.68
N ARG A 179 -6.82 19.70 -7.38
CA ARG A 179 -6.76 19.78 -8.84
C ARG A 179 -5.71 18.86 -9.44
N ILE A 180 -6.04 18.26 -10.57
CA ILE A 180 -5.11 17.54 -11.44
C ILE A 180 -5.17 18.20 -12.82
N THR A 181 -4.02 18.62 -13.36
CA THR A 181 -3.93 19.19 -14.70
C THR A 181 -3.18 18.22 -15.60
N THR A 182 -3.80 17.78 -16.68
CA THR A 182 -3.20 16.87 -17.67
C THR A 182 -2.27 17.63 -18.61
N PRO A 183 -1.37 16.93 -19.33
CA PRO A 183 -0.39 17.57 -20.21
C PRO A 183 -0.98 18.44 -21.35
N ASP A 184 -2.23 18.17 -21.73
CA ASP A 184 -2.98 18.95 -22.72
C ASP A 184 -3.68 20.19 -22.13
N GLY A 185 -3.41 20.50 -20.84
CA GLY A 185 -3.94 21.65 -20.13
C GLY A 185 -5.36 21.48 -19.58
N ARG A 186 -6.02 20.35 -19.85
CA ARG A 186 -7.31 20.07 -19.23
C ARG A 186 -7.13 19.73 -17.76
N ALA A 187 -8.17 19.92 -16.95
CA ALA A 187 -8.06 19.72 -15.51
C ALA A 187 -9.29 19.08 -14.90
N SER A 188 -9.06 18.30 -13.85
CA SER A 188 -10.07 17.84 -12.92
C SER A 188 -9.99 18.63 -11.62
N ALA A 189 -11.14 18.92 -11.00
CA ALA A 189 -11.23 19.58 -9.70
C ALA A 189 -11.91 18.68 -8.67
N PHE A 190 -11.48 18.75 -7.42
CA PHE A 190 -11.98 17.92 -6.33
C PHE A 190 -12.27 18.77 -5.10
N TYR A 191 -13.42 18.53 -4.47
CA TYR A 191 -13.89 19.26 -3.31
C TYR A 191 -14.19 18.28 -2.18
N TYR A 192 -13.88 18.71 -0.96
CA TYR A 192 -13.98 17.88 0.23
C TYR A 192 -14.74 18.61 1.33
N ASN A 193 -15.44 17.85 2.18
CA ASN A 193 -16.00 18.37 3.42
C ASN A 193 -14.92 18.47 4.52
N HIS A 194 -15.32 18.97 5.69
CA HIS A 194 -14.45 19.13 6.86
C HIS A 194 -13.96 17.80 7.46
N HIS A 195 -14.56 16.67 7.08
CA HIS A 195 -14.12 15.32 7.43
C HIS A 195 -13.19 14.70 6.37
N ASN A 196 -12.67 15.50 5.42
CA ASN A 196 -11.80 15.06 4.33
C ASN A 196 -12.47 14.07 3.35
N GLN A 197 -13.79 14.07 3.26
CA GLN A 197 -14.55 13.21 2.36
C GLN A 197 -14.91 13.96 1.07
N LEU A 198 -14.77 13.30 -0.07
CA LEU A 198 -15.00 13.88 -1.40
C LEU A 198 -16.49 14.22 -1.58
N THR A 199 -16.84 15.49 -1.74
CA THR A 199 -18.21 15.95 -1.97
C THR A 199 -18.51 16.25 -3.44
N SER A 200 -17.50 16.64 -4.22
CA SER A 200 -17.64 16.86 -5.65
C SER A 200 -16.34 16.56 -6.39
N ALA A 201 -16.46 15.98 -7.57
CA ALA A 201 -15.36 15.82 -8.53
C ALA A 201 -15.84 16.26 -9.91
N THR A 202 -15.17 17.24 -10.51
CA THR A 202 -15.43 17.71 -11.87
C THR A 202 -14.33 17.22 -12.80
N GLY A 203 -14.72 16.58 -13.90
CA GLY A 203 -13.81 16.08 -14.92
C GLY A 203 -13.33 17.17 -15.91
N PRO A 204 -12.35 16.84 -16.76
CA PRO A 204 -11.89 17.68 -17.88
C PRO A 204 -12.96 18.10 -18.88
N ASP A 205 -14.03 17.31 -18.97
CA ASP A 205 -15.22 17.53 -19.82
C ASP A 205 -16.25 18.45 -19.17
N GLY A 206 -16.02 18.86 -17.92
CA GLY A 206 -16.93 19.69 -17.15
C GLY A 206 -18.07 18.91 -16.49
N LEU A 207 -18.14 17.59 -16.67
CA LEU A 207 -19.14 16.78 -16.00
C LEU A 207 -18.78 16.58 -14.53
N GLU A 208 -19.79 16.55 -13.66
CA GLU A 208 -19.62 16.58 -12.21
C GLU A 208 -20.23 15.34 -11.55
N LEU A 209 -19.44 14.67 -10.71
CA LEU A 209 -19.90 13.70 -9.72
C LEU A 209 -20.10 14.43 -8.39
N ARG A 210 -21.24 14.24 -7.72
CA ARG A 210 -21.49 14.77 -6.36
C ARG A 210 -21.81 13.67 -5.37
N ARG A 211 -21.42 13.87 -4.11
CA ARG A 211 -21.62 12.93 -3.01
C ARG A 211 -22.09 13.65 -1.75
N GLU A 212 -23.03 13.03 -1.06
CA GLU A 212 -23.56 13.50 0.22
C GLU A 212 -23.38 12.44 1.30
N TYR A 213 -23.09 12.89 2.51
CA TYR A 213 -22.80 12.04 3.66
C TYR A 213 -23.70 12.41 4.83
N ASP A 214 -24.04 11.42 5.66
CA ASP A 214 -24.69 11.65 6.94
C ASP A 214 -23.70 12.15 8.01
N GLU A 215 -24.21 12.45 9.22
CA GLU A 215 -23.41 12.93 10.36
C GLU A 215 -22.37 11.92 10.85
N LEU A 216 -22.53 10.64 10.51
CA LEU A 216 -21.59 9.56 10.83
C LEU A 216 -20.53 9.37 9.72
N GLY A 217 -20.59 10.19 8.66
CA GLY A 217 -19.67 10.13 7.53
C GLY A 217 -19.98 9.00 6.55
N ARG A 218 -21.19 8.45 6.53
CA ARG A 218 -21.59 7.39 5.59
C ARG A 218 -22.22 8.02 4.36
N LEU A 219 -21.92 7.47 3.18
CA LEU A 219 -22.43 7.98 1.90
C LEU A 219 -23.94 7.72 1.83
N ILE A 220 -24.75 8.76 1.64
CA ILE A 220 -26.23 8.65 1.56
C ILE A 220 -26.77 8.96 0.16
N GLN A 221 -26.01 9.68 -0.66
CA GLN A 221 -26.38 9.98 -2.04
C GLN A 221 -25.13 10.14 -2.90
N GLU A 222 -25.21 9.63 -4.12
CA GLU A 222 -24.28 9.92 -5.20
C GLU A 222 -25.09 10.44 -6.40
N THR A 223 -24.62 11.51 -7.03
CA THR A 223 -25.16 12.02 -8.30
C THR A 223 -24.08 11.88 -9.36
N ALA A 224 -24.33 11.01 -10.33
CA ALA A 224 -23.41 10.73 -11.42
C ALA A 224 -23.32 11.89 -12.43
N PRO A 225 -22.26 11.93 -13.26
CA PRO A 225 -22.06 12.91 -14.33
C PRO A 225 -23.24 13.14 -15.29
N ASP A 226 -24.02 12.10 -15.56
CA ASP A 226 -25.23 12.12 -16.42
C ASP A 226 -26.48 12.63 -15.69
N GLY A 227 -26.38 12.87 -14.38
CA GLY A 227 -27.46 13.32 -13.52
C GLY A 227 -28.18 12.19 -12.78
N ASP A 228 -27.83 10.93 -13.02
CA ASP A 228 -28.43 9.79 -12.32
C ASP A 228 -28.11 9.86 -10.82
N ILE A 229 -29.12 9.58 -9.99
CA ILE A 229 -29.00 9.66 -8.54
C ILE A 229 -29.11 8.25 -7.96
N THR A 230 -28.12 7.88 -7.16
CA THR A 230 -28.14 6.67 -6.33
C THR A 230 -28.22 7.06 -4.87
N ARG A 231 -29.15 6.46 -4.12
CA ARG A 231 -29.35 6.70 -2.69
C ARG A 231 -29.02 5.46 -1.89
N TYR A 232 -28.42 5.66 -0.72
CA TYR A 232 -28.04 4.60 0.19
C TYR A 232 -28.76 4.76 1.52
N ARG A 233 -29.32 3.67 2.03
CA ARG A 233 -30.00 3.63 3.33
C ARG A 233 -29.28 2.68 4.26
N TYR A 234 -29.32 2.97 5.55
CA TYR A 234 -28.67 2.20 6.61
C TYR A 234 -29.70 1.87 7.68
N ASP A 235 -29.76 0.62 8.12
CA ASP A 235 -30.75 0.16 9.09
C ASP A 235 -30.60 0.80 10.47
N ASN A 236 -29.35 1.06 10.88
CA ASN A 236 -29.06 1.64 12.18
C ASN A 236 -27.69 2.36 12.20
N PRO A 237 -27.36 3.08 13.29
CA PRO A 237 -26.10 3.85 13.40
C PRO A 237 -24.81 3.02 13.38
N HIS A 238 -24.85 1.71 13.66
CA HIS A 238 -23.67 0.83 13.67
C HIS A 238 -23.47 0.09 12.34
N SER A 239 -24.36 0.29 11.37
CA SER A 239 -24.21 -0.31 10.04
C SER A 239 -23.15 0.45 9.24
N ASP A 240 -22.05 -0.24 8.93
CA ASP A 240 -21.00 0.25 8.03
C ASP A 240 -21.38 0.11 6.55
N LEU A 241 -22.33 -0.79 6.24
CA LEU A 241 -22.79 -1.09 4.89
C LEU A 241 -24.27 -0.70 4.72
N PRO A 242 -24.67 -0.24 3.52
CA PRO A 242 -26.06 0.10 3.25
C PRO A 242 -26.93 -1.17 3.27
N CYS A 243 -28.14 -1.04 3.82
CA CYS A 243 -29.17 -2.07 3.79
C CYS A 243 -30.01 -2.04 2.52
N ALA A 244 -30.08 -0.88 1.87
CA ALA A 244 -30.74 -0.69 0.59
C ALA A 244 -29.97 0.33 -0.25
N THR A 245 -29.94 0.07 -1.54
CA THR A 245 -29.50 1.01 -2.58
C THR A 245 -30.69 1.25 -3.48
N GLU A 246 -30.96 2.50 -3.83
CA GLU A 246 -32.01 2.89 -4.78
C GLU A 246 -31.31 3.67 -5.89
N ASP A 247 -31.23 3.09 -7.08
CA ASP A 247 -30.63 3.73 -8.25
C ASP A 247 -31.66 4.49 -9.10
N ALA A 248 -31.22 5.13 -10.19
CA ALA A 248 -32.10 5.86 -11.11
C ALA A 248 -33.16 4.97 -11.78
N THR A 249 -33.02 3.64 -11.74
CA THR A 249 -34.00 2.68 -12.23
C THR A 249 -35.01 2.25 -11.16
N GLY A 250 -34.83 2.68 -9.91
CA GLY A 250 -35.67 2.31 -8.76
C GLY A 250 -35.45 0.88 -8.27
N SER A 251 -34.30 0.26 -8.61
CA SER A 251 -33.91 -1.08 -8.16
C SER A 251 -33.18 -1.05 -6.82
#